data_AF-X1PT11-F1
#
_entry.id   AF-X1PT11-F1
#
_cell.length_a   1.000
_cell.length_b   1.000
_cell.length_c   1.000
_cell.angle_alpha   90.00
_cell.angle_beta   90.00
_cell.angle_gamma   90.00
#
_symmetry.space_group_name_H-M   'P 1'
#
loop_
_entity.id
_entity.type
_entity.pdbx_description
1 polymer ?
#
loop_
_entity_poly.entity_id
_entity_poly.type
_entity_poly.pdbx_seq_one_letter_code
_entity_poly.pdbx_strand_id
1 'polypeptide(L)'
;HDTRTGKRGYSIVGRNEVVFDTASEDTSRPVETRYLVTKPLELESIRTWMAPRAVKAFIEGKAPDPREVYKRVENYYRTYVDFAPDPRRYNLMSLAVMASHLYRLFSAFPRVHVRGPQESGKERASRCFAYLAFLGIFEVNPTEAAMFRLAECQATQAIDEAERFYQTGAGAGEVAPQRCLINTGYQEGARVPRVLDVLGTHKIVWFDAYAPMALASIRDLGRVTRSRFIDVLMRRTVVSDYSNRAPSEKSAEEIRDDLYMLR
;
A
#
# COMPACT_ATOMS: atom_id res chain seq x y z
N HIS A 1 -37.28 -29.13 22.05
CA HIS A 1 -36.84 -28.46 20.82
C HIS A 1 -36.52 -27.01 21.14
N ASP A 2 -35.24 -26.68 21.35
CA ASP A 2 -34.62 -25.47 20.78
C ASP A 2 -33.10 -25.58 20.95
N THR A 3 -32.37 -25.45 19.85
CA THR A 3 -30.91 -25.56 19.72
C THR A 3 -30.33 -24.14 19.64
N ARG A 4 -29.51 -23.73 20.61
CA ARG A 4 -28.74 -22.46 20.53
C ARG A 4 -27.24 -22.70 20.69
N THR A 5 -26.61 -22.86 19.53
CA THR A 5 -25.31 -22.28 19.10
C THR A 5 -24.37 -21.76 20.19
N GLY A 6 -23.22 -22.42 20.33
CA GLY A 6 -22.07 -21.96 21.11
C GLY A 6 -21.50 -20.65 20.55
N LYS A 7 -21.56 -19.58 21.35
CA LYS A 7 -20.90 -18.30 21.07
C LYS A 7 -19.40 -18.46 21.31
N ARG A 8 -18.59 -18.25 20.26
CA ARG A 8 -17.15 -17.99 20.39
C ARG A 8 -16.97 -16.64 21.10
N GLY A 9 -16.31 -16.65 22.26
CA GLY A 9 -16.06 -15.45 23.07
C GLY A 9 -14.84 -14.69 22.58
N TYR A 10 -14.89 -13.36 22.65
CA TYR A 10 -13.72 -12.48 22.59
C TYR A 10 -13.61 -11.80 23.94
N SER A 11 -12.39 -11.67 24.46
CA SER A 11 -12.09 -10.90 25.66
C SER A 11 -11.28 -9.67 25.28
N ILE A 12 -11.86 -8.49 25.53
CA ILE A 12 -11.18 -7.19 25.36
C ILE A 12 -10.32 -6.98 26.60
N VAL A 13 -9.01 -7.07 26.45
CA VAL A 13 -8.06 -6.74 27.52
C VAL A 13 -7.53 -5.34 27.25
N GLY A 14 -8.30 -4.33 27.65
CA GLY A 14 -7.92 -2.93 27.56
C GLY A 14 -8.41 -2.17 26.31
N ARG A 15 -8.34 -0.85 26.39
CA ARG A 15 -8.99 0.11 25.45
C ARG A 15 -8.54 -0.01 23.98
N ASN A 16 -7.49 -0.77 23.66
CA ASN A 16 -6.82 -0.77 22.36
C ASN A 16 -6.29 -2.14 21.88
N GLU A 17 -6.73 -3.26 22.44
CA GLU A 17 -6.27 -4.60 22.04
C GLU A 17 -7.44 -5.56 21.80
N VAL A 18 -7.43 -6.26 20.67
CA VAL A 18 -8.37 -7.35 20.37
C VAL A 18 -7.60 -8.66 20.37
N VAL A 19 -7.89 -9.52 21.34
CA VAL A 19 -7.31 -10.86 21.46
C VAL A 19 -8.27 -11.86 20.81
N PHE A 20 -7.75 -12.65 19.86
CA PHE A 20 -8.46 -13.80 19.31
C PHE A 20 -8.06 -15.04 20.12
N ASP A 21 -8.94 -15.47 21.02
CA ASP A 21 -8.76 -16.72 21.76
C ASP A 21 -9.26 -17.90 20.90
N THR A 22 -8.33 -18.65 20.33
CA THR A 22 -8.65 -19.98 19.78
C THR A 22 -8.43 -20.99 20.89
N ALA A 23 -9.53 -21.40 21.52
CA ALA A 23 -9.55 -22.42 22.56
C ALA A 23 -8.68 -23.63 22.18
N SER A 24 -7.48 -23.70 22.76
CA SER A 24 -6.71 -24.92 22.90
C SER A 24 -6.65 -25.27 24.37
N GLU A 25 -7.26 -26.39 24.77
CA GLU A 25 -7.31 -26.90 26.15
C GLU A 25 -5.95 -27.40 26.69
N ASP A 26 -4.83 -27.10 26.01
CA ASP A 26 -3.50 -27.53 26.41
C ASP A 26 -2.61 -26.32 26.74
N THR A 27 -2.46 -26.04 28.04
CA THR A 27 -1.69 -24.92 28.60
C THR A 27 -0.18 -25.20 28.69
N SER A 28 0.29 -26.34 28.18
CA SER A 28 1.68 -26.81 28.36
C SER A 28 2.68 -26.32 27.32
N ARG A 29 2.24 -25.64 26.26
CA ARG A 29 3.13 -25.09 25.21
C ARG A 29 3.07 -23.56 25.18
N PRO A 30 4.21 -22.86 25.07
CA PRO A 30 4.19 -21.43 24.79
C PRO A 30 3.53 -21.21 23.42
N VAL A 31 2.33 -20.63 23.42
CA VAL A 31 1.66 -20.19 22.20
C VAL A 31 2.38 -18.95 21.70
N GLU A 32 3.11 -19.09 20.60
CA GLU A 32 3.75 -17.97 19.91
C GLU A 32 2.64 -17.07 19.35
N THR A 33 2.24 -16.04 20.12
CA THR A 33 1.13 -15.16 19.76
C THR A 33 1.62 -14.17 18.70
N ARG A 34 1.20 -14.38 17.45
CA ARG A 34 1.46 -13.42 16.36
C ARG A 34 0.44 -12.29 16.44
N TYR A 35 0.90 -11.09 16.77
CA TYR A 35 0.05 -9.89 16.81
C TYR A 35 -0.02 -9.22 15.43
N LEU A 36 -1.23 -9.06 14.89
CA LEU A 36 -1.50 -8.03 13.88
C LEU A 36 -1.77 -6.72 14.63
N VAL A 37 -0.71 -5.97 14.95
CA VAL A 37 -0.87 -4.63 15.55
C VAL A 37 -1.27 -3.65 14.46
N THR A 38 -2.55 -3.32 14.39
CA THR A 38 -3.03 -2.08 13.76
C THR A 38 -3.65 -1.22 14.86
N LYS A 39 -3.22 0.05 14.95
CA LYS A 39 -3.93 1.06 15.75
C LYS A 39 -5.41 1.00 15.31
N PRO A 40 -6.39 0.91 16.22
CA PRO A 40 -7.79 0.93 15.83
C PRO A 40 -8.13 2.34 15.35
N LEU A 41 -7.84 2.61 14.09
CA LEU A 41 -8.66 3.53 13.31
C LEU A 41 -10.03 2.88 13.20
N GLU A 42 -11.10 3.68 13.11
CA GLU A 42 -12.42 3.18 12.71
C GLU A 42 -12.25 2.47 11.35
N LEU A 43 -11.99 1.17 11.44
CA LEU A 43 -11.57 0.24 10.39
C LEU A 43 -12.70 -0.01 9.38
N GLU A 44 -13.86 0.62 9.57
CA GLU A 44 -15.05 0.46 8.75
C GLU A 44 -14.80 0.82 7.27
N SER A 45 -13.75 1.59 6.95
CA SER A 45 -13.50 2.07 5.59
C SER A 45 -12.36 1.39 4.82
N ILE A 46 -11.38 0.75 5.49
CA ILE A 46 -10.26 0.09 4.80
C ILE A 46 -10.34 -1.42 5.06
N ARG A 47 -10.97 -2.11 4.11
CA ARG A 47 -11.06 -3.57 4.08
C ARG A 47 -9.65 -4.17 4.07
N THR A 48 -9.36 -5.08 5.01
CA THR A 48 -8.18 -5.93 4.89
C THR A 48 -8.29 -6.75 3.61
N TRP A 49 -7.30 -6.62 2.74
CA TRP A 49 -7.29 -7.23 1.43
C TRP A 49 -6.93 -8.73 1.42
N MET A 50 -6.73 -9.31 2.61
CA MET A 50 -6.42 -10.73 2.81
C MET A 50 -7.71 -11.55 2.86
N ALA A 51 -7.80 -12.58 2.02
CA ALA A 51 -8.97 -13.45 1.99
C ALA A 51 -9.06 -14.33 3.25
N PRO A 52 -10.26 -14.71 3.73
CA PRO A 52 -10.42 -15.58 4.90
C PRO A 52 -9.64 -16.90 4.82
N ARG A 53 -9.48 -17.45 3.60
CA ARG A 53 -8.67 -18.66 3.35
C ARG A 53 -7.19 -18.45 3.69
N ALA A 54 -6.65 -17.28 3.37
CA ALA A 54 -5.27 -16.93 3.65
C ALA A 54 -5.06 -16.66 5.13
N VAL A 55 -6.01 -15.96 5.78
CA VAL A 55 -6.00 -15.76 7.25
C VAL A 55 -5.93 -17.10 7.97
N LYS A 56 -6.78 -18.06 7.58
CA LYS A 56 -6.75 -19.41 8.15
C LYS A 56 -5.40 -20.10 7.92
N ALA A 57 -4.86 -20.04 6.71
CA ALA A 57 -3.56 -20.65 6.39
C ALA A 57 -2.42 -20.05 7.23
N PHE A 58 -2.41 -18.72 7.40
CA PHE A 58 -1.43 -18.03 8.24
C PHE A 58 -1.50 -18.45 9.70
N ILE A 59 -2.72 -18.54 10.27
CA ILE A 59 -2.95 -19.00 11.65
C ILE A 59 -2.48 -20.45 11.83
N GLU A 60 -2.66 -21.30 10.81
CA GLU A 60 -2.15 -22.68 10.78
C GLU A 60 -0.62 -22.77 10.62
N GLY A 61 0.10 -21.64 10.58
CA GLY A 61 1.55 -21.59 10.46
C GLY A 61 2.08 -21.86 9.05
N LYS A 62 1.21 -21.86 8.03
CA LYS A 62 1.63 -22.00 6.64
C LYS A 62 2.26 -20.70 6.17
N ALA A 63 3.40 -20.82 5.50
CA ALA A 63 4.07 -19.70 4.85
C ALA A 63 4.44 -20.12 3.42
N PRO A 64 4.16 -19.29 2.40
CA PRO A 64 4.63 -19.55 1.04
C PRO A 64 6.15 -19.34 0.95
N ASP A 65 6.80 -19.92 -0.07
CA ASP A 65 8.22 -19.66 -0.34
C ASP A 65 8.39 -18.24 -0.92
N PRO A 66 9.16 -17.33 -0.27
CA PRO A 66 9.42 -15.98 -0.77
C PRO A 66 9.92 -15.93 -2.22
N ARG A 67 10.72 -16.92 -2.65
CA ARG A 67 11.25 -16.98 -4.01
C ARG A 67 10.14 -17.21 -5.03
N GLU A 68 9.19 -18.09 -4.70
CA GLU A 68 8.06 -18.38 -5.59
C GLU A 68 7.08 -17.21 -5.63
N VAL A 69 6.82 -16.55 -4.49
CA VAL A 69 6.00 -15.33 -4.45
C VAL A 69 6.62 -14.23 -5.30
N TYR A 70 7.95 -14.01 -5.22
CA TYR A 70 8.65 -13.06 -6.07
C TYR A 70 8.43 -13.34 -7.57
N LYS A 71 8.60 -14.59 -8.01
CA LYS A 71 8.37 -14.98 -9.41
C LYS A 71 6.92 -14.76 -9.84
N ARG A 72 5.95 -15.03 -8.96
CA ARG A 72 4.52 -14.77 -9.23
C ARG A 72 4.27 -13.28 -9.43
N VAL A 73 4.83 -12.42 -8.59
CA VAL A 73 4.75 -10.95 -8.73
C VAL A 73 5.40 -10.48 -10.03
N GLU A 74 6.60 -10.99 -10.33
CA GLU A 74 7.31 -10.66 -11.58
C GLU A 74 6.49 -11.04 -12.81
N ASN A 75 5.95 -12.26 -12.83
CA ASN A 75 5.09 -12.75 -13.91
C ASN A 75 3.79 -11.96 -14.03
N TYR A 76 3.22 -11.50 -12.90
CA TYR A 76 2.06 -10.62 -12.92
C TYR A 76 2.38 -9.31 -13.66
N TYR A 77 3.50 -8.66 -13.35
CA TYR A 77 3.94 -7.48 -14.12
C TYR A 77 4.20 -7.80 -15.59
N ARG A 78 4.86 -8.92 -15.91
CA ARG A 78 5.09 -9.34 -17.31
C ARG A 78 3.80 -9.61 -18.08
N THR A 79 2.73 -9.97 -17.38
CA THR A 79 1.43 -10.21 -18.01
C THR A 79 0.75 -8.91 -18.42
N TYR A 80 0.81 -7.88 -17.56
CA TYR A 80 0.00 -6.66 -17.72
C TYR A 80 0.79 -5.42 -18.17
N VAL A 81 2.12 -5.42 -18.04
CA VAL A 81 2.94 -4.23 -18.21
C VAL A 81 4.14 -4.50 -19.10
N ASP A 82 4.29 -3.64 -20.10
CA ASP A 82 5.45 -3.61 -20.98
C ASP A 82 6.49 -2.64 -20.42
N PHE A 83 7.55 -3.16 -19.82
CA PHE A 83 8.68 -2.38 -19.33
C PHE A 83 9.84 -2.29 -20.33
N ALA A 84 9.65 -2.71 -21.58
CA ALA A 84 10.68 -2.63 -22.61
C ALA A 84 11.26 -1.20 -22.73
N PRO A 85 12.56 -1.08 -23.03
CA PRO A 85 13.50 -2.17 -23.32
C PRO A 85 14.23 -2.75 -22.08
N ASP A 86 13.94 -2.29 -20.86
CA ASP A 86 14.75 -2.65 -19.68
C ASP A 86 14.04 -3.70 -18.80
N PRO A 87 14.41 -4.99 -18.90
CA PRO A 87 13.78 -6.04 -18.11
C PRO A 87 14.07 -5.94 -16.62
N ARG A 88 15.08 -5.17 -16.18
CA ARG A 88 15.40 -4.99 -14.75
C ARG A 88 14.29 -4.28 -14.00
N ARG A 89 13.41 -3.56 -14.72
CA ARG A 89 12.24 -2.89 -14.15
C ARG A 89 11.20 -3.88 -13.61
N TYR A 90 11.08 -5.07 -14.20
CA TYR A 90 10.24 -6.14 -13.61
C TYR A 90 10.74 -6.50 -12.21
N ASN A 91 12.05 -6.64 -12.05
CA ASN A 91 12.66 -6.94 -10.75
C ASN A 91 12.43 -5.80 -9.75
N LEU A 92 12.69 -4.56 -10.17
CA LEU A 92 12.51 -3.38 -9.33
C LEU A 92 11.06 -3.26 -8.83
N MET A 93 10.08 -3.35 -9.73
CA MET A 93 8.67 -3.25 -9.36
C MET A 93 8.23 -4.39 -8.46
N SER A 94 8.71 -5.61 -8.71
CA SER A 94 8.39 -6.77 -7.89
C SER A 94 8.96 -6.64 -6.48
N LEU A 95 10.21 -6.17 -6.36
CA LEU A 95 10.84 -5.89 -5.08
C LEU A 95 10.16 -4.72 -4.36
N ALA A 96 9.74 -3.66 -5.08
CA ALA A 96 9.01 -2.55 -4.48
C ALA A 96 7.65 -3.00 -3.90
N VAL A 97 6.94 -3.89 -4.59
CA VAL A 97 5.71 -4.53 -4.09
C VAL A 97 6.01 -5.31 -2.81
N MET A 98 6.98 -6.24 -2.83
CA MET A 98 7.31 -7.05 -1.65
C MET A 98 7.77 -6.18 -0.48
N ALA A 99 8.64 -5.19 -0.75
CA ALA A 99 9.15 -4.27 0.26
C ALA A 99 8.04 -3.40 0.87
N SER A 100 6.95 -3.12 0.13
CA SER A 100 5.79 -2.40 0.69
C SER A 100 5.12 -3.15 1.85
N HIS A 101 5.22 -4.47 1.94
CA HIS A 101 4.71 -5.28 3.06
C HIS A 101 5.62 -5.21 4.29
N LEU A 102 6.91 -4.92 4.07
CA LEU A 102 7.96 -4.90 5.09
C LEU A 102 8.48 -3.48 5.36
N TYR A 103 7.81 -2.44 4.86
CA TYR A 103 8.38 -1.09 4.80
C TYR A 103 8.73 -0.50 6.17
N ARG A 104 8.01 -0.92 7.22
CA ARG A 104 8.22 -0.51 8.62
C ARG A 104 9.54 -1.04 9.21
N LEU A 105 10.24 -1.94 8.52
CA LEU A 105 11.59 -2.35 8.90
C LEU A 105 12.67 -1.32 8.49
N PHE A 106 12.31 -0.34 7.65
CA PHE A 106 13.24 0.67 7.17
C PHE A 106 12.92 2.02 7.80
N SER A 107 13.97 2.80 8.08
CA SER A 107 13.82 4.20 8.52
C SER A 107 13.42 5.13 7.35
N ALA A 108 13.76 4.75 6.11
CA ALA A 108 13.35 5.44 4.91
C ALA A 108 13.03 4.42 3.81
N PHE A 109 11.92 4.64 3.10
CA PHE A 109 11.49 3.78 2.01
C PHE A 109 11.63 4.50 0.67
N PRO A 110 12.43 3.98 -0.29
CA PRO A 110 12.49 4.55 -1.62
C PRO A 110 11.15 4.34 -2.33
N ARG A 111 10.55 5.42 -2.81
CA ARG A 111 9.26 5.39 -3.51
C ARG A 111 9.48 5.19 -5.01
N VAL A 112 8.44 4.86 -5.77
CA VAL A 112 8.56 4.56 -7.21
C VAL A 112 7.90 5.64 -8.05
N HIS A 113 8.56 6.09 -9.11
CA HIS A 113 8.02 7.06 -10.05
C HIS A 113 7.90 6.43 -11.44
N VAL A 114 6.66 6.11 -11.82
CA VAL A 114 6.33 5.53 -13.12
C VAL A 114 6.11 6.66 -14.13
N ARG A 115 7.10 6.91 -14.99
CA ARG A 115 7.11 8.08 -15.88
C ARG A 115 7.14 7.68 -17.34
N GLY A 116 6.40 8.37 -18.18
CA GLY A 116 6.38 8.09 -19.62
C GLY A 116 5.28 8.84 -20.36
N PRO A 117 5.29 8.83 -21.71
CA PRO A 117 4.28 9.50 -22.51
C PRO A 117 2.88 8.92 -22.28
N GLN A 118 1.84 9.59 -22.79
CA GLN A 118 0.49 9.01 -22.80
C GLN A 118 0.49 7.65 -23.53
N GLU A 119 -0.38 6.73 -23.10
CA GLU A 119 -0.50 5.36 -23.66
C GLU A 119 0.77 4.48 -23.50
N SER A 120 1.64 4.80 -22.54
CA SER A 120 2.80 3.95 -22.18
C SER A 120 2.48 2.87 -21.15
N GLY A 121 1.24 2.76 -20.66
CA GLY A 121 0.86 1.76 -19.66
C GLY A 121 1.18 2.13 -18.21
N LYS A 122 1.48 3.40 -17.91
CA LYS A 122 1.74 3.88 -16.54
C LYS A 122 0.62 3.52 -15.56
N GLU A 123 -0.62 3.80 -15.95
CA GLU A 123 -1.80 3.48 -15.14
C GLU A 123 -1.87 1.97 -14.84
N ARG A 124 -1.61 1.12 -15.84
CA ARG A 124 -1.55 -0.35 -15.65
C ARG A 124 -0.46 -0.73 -14.66
N ALA A 125 0.72 -0.12 -14.75
CA ALA A 125 1.82 -0.37 -13.81
C ALA A 125 1.47 0.06 -12.38
N SER A 126 0.87 1.24 -12.21
CA SER A 126 0.41 1.76 -10.92
C SER A 126 -0.72 0.93 -10.33
N ARG A 127 -1.67 0.45 -11.14
CA ARG A 127 -2.73 -0.48 -10.72
C ARG A 127 -2.16 -1.83 -10.28
N CYS A 128 -1.21 -2.39 -11.03
CA CYS A 128 -0.51 -3.62 -10.60
C CYS A 128 0.18 -3.43 -9.25
N PHE A 129 0.85 -2.29 -9.06
CA PHE A 129 1.49 -1.96 -7.79
C PHE A 129 0.47 -1.87 -6.66
N ALA A 130 -0.61 -1.09 -6.82
CA ALA A 130 -1.67 -0.96 -5.82
C ALA A 130 -2.32 -2.30 -5.47
N TYR A 131 -2.68 -3.12 -6.47
CA TYR A 131 -3.40 -4.38 -6.21
C TYR A 131 -2.55 -5.46 -5.53
N LEU A 132 -1.22 -5.36 -5.56
CA LEU A 132 -0.32 -6.30 -4.90
C LEU A 132 0.32 -5.75 -3.62
N ALA A 133 0.46 -4.43 -3.50
CA ALA A 133 1.10 -3.79 -2.35
C ALA A 133 0.27 -3.90 -1.07
N PHE A 134 0.93 -3.68 0.07
CA PHE A 134 0.28 -3.71 1.38
C PHE A 134 -0.77 -2.62 1.50
N LEU A 135 -2.03 -3.05 1.68
CA LEU A 135 -3.22 -2.18 1.72
C LEU A 135 -3.20 -1.16 0.58
N GLY A 136 -2.81 -1.60 -0.62
CA GLY A 136 -2.55 -0.70 -1.73
C GLY A 136 -3.82 -0.07 -2.30
N ILE A 137 -3.81 1.26 -2.46
CA ILE A 137 -4.91 2.05 -3.00
C ILE A 137 -4.43 2.76 -4.27
N PHE A 138 -5.20 2.65 -5.34
CA PHE A 138 -4.99 3.41 -6.57
C PHE A 138 -5.87 4.66 -6.54
N GLU A 139 -5.29 5.84 -6.75
CA GLU A 139 -5.97 7.12 -6.63
C GLU A 139 -5.62 8.03 -7.81
N VAL A 140 -6.56 8.92 -8.14
CA VAL A 140 -6.34 10.00 -9.11
C VAL A 140 -6.61 11.31 -8.39
N ASN A 141 -5.59 12.17 -8.28
CA ASN A 141 -5.68 13.49 -7.66
C ASN A 141 -6.26 13.52 -6.22
N PRO A 142 -5.74 12.73 -5.25
CA PRO A 142 -6.21 12.78 -3.87
C PRO A 142 -5.92 14.14 -3.19
N THR A 143 -6.74 14.47 -2.19
CA THR A 143 -6.47 15.61 -1.30
C THR A 143 -5.33 15.27 -0.33
N GLU A 144 -4.63 16.28 0.17
CA GLU A 144 -3.62 16.07 1.23
C GLU A 144 -4.23 15.35 2.46
N ALA A 145 -5.50 15.65 2.77
CA ALA A 145 -6.25 15.01 3.85
C ALA A 145 -6.44 13.51 3.66
N ALA A 146 -6.82 13.09 2.45
CA ALA A 146 -6.93 11.66 2.12
C ALA A 146 -5.56 10.98 2.24
N MET A 147 -4.52 11.59 1.67
CA MET A 147 -3.18 11.00 1.62
C MET A 147 -2.59 10.72 3.00
N PHE A 148 -2.67 11.66 3.96
CA PHE A 148 -2.11 11.41 5.30
C PHE A 148 -2.98 10.45 6.13
N ARG A 149 -4.30 10.38 5.88
CA ARG A 149 -5.17 9.41 6.54
C ARG A 149 -4.89 7.99 6.06
N LEU A 150 -4.72 7.80 4.75
CA LEU A 150 -4.29 6.53 4.18
C LEU A 150 -2.92 6.11 4.70
N ALA A 151 -1.97 7.05 4.78
CA ALA A 151 -0.66 6.78 5.35
C ALA A 151 -0.71 6.38 6.84
N GLU A 152 -1.59 7.01 7.64
CA GLU A 152 -1.82 6.61 9.04
C GLU A 152 -2.34 5.17 9.15
N CYS A 153 -3.17 4.75 8.20
CA CYS A 153 -3.62 3.37 8.05
C CYS A 153 -2.55 2.43 7.45
N GLN A 154 -1.33 2.91 7.24
CA GLN A 154 -0.22 2.18 6.61
C GLN A 154 -0.48 1.78 5.15
N ALA A 155 -1.47 2.39 4.49
CA ALA A 155 -1.84 2.06 3.13
C ALA A 155 -0.78 2.54 2.13
N THR A 156 -0.40 1.64 1.21
CA THR A 156 0.45 1.99 0.08
C THR A 156 -0.36 2.78 -0.94
N GLN A 157 0.13 3.94 -1.37
CA GLN A 157 -0.61 4.80 -2.30
C GLN A 157 -0.01 4.75 -3.71
N ALA A 158 -0.82 4.50 -4.73
CA ALA A 158 -0.45 4.62 -6.13
C ALA A 158 -1.25 5.76 -6.77
N ILE A 159 -0.61 6.91 -6.97
CA ILE A 159 -1.28 8.12 -7.44
C ILE A 159 -0.96 8.35 -8.91
N ASP A 160 -2.00 8.39 -9.74
CA ASP A 160 -1.89 8.77 -11.14
C ASP A 160 -2.07 10.29 -11.35
N GLU A 161 -1.61 10.78 -12.51
CA GLU A 161 -1.60 12.19 -12.88
C GLU A 161 -0.86 13.10 -11.88
N ALA A 162 0.22 12.60 -11.28
CA ALA A 162 0.95 13.28 -10.21
C ALA A 162 1.55 14.64 -10.64
N GLU A 163 1.70 14.91 -11.94
CA GLU A 163 2.13 16.22 -12.44
C GLU A 163 1.21 17.37 -12.04
N ARG A 164 -0.06 17.09 -11.72
CA ARG A 164 -1.02 18.12 -11.28
C ARG A 164 -0.58 18.81 -10.00
N PHE A 165 0.10 18.11 -9.10
CA PHE A 165 0.63 18.69 -7.85
C PHE A 165 1.84 19.61 -8.05
N TYR A 166 2.38 19.66 -9.27
CA TYR A 166 3.54 20.47 -9.63
C TYR A 166 3.18 21.61 -10.60
N GLN A 167 1.91 21.70 -11.00
CA GLN A 167 1.42 22.85 -11.75
C GLN A 167 1.24 24.01 -10.78
N THR A 168 1.94 25.12 -11.04
CA THR A 168 1.67 26.39 -10.38
C THR A 168 0.40 26.97 -11.00
N GLY A 169 -0.63 27.22 -10.19
CA GLY A 169 -1.79 27.99 -10.63
C GLY A 169 -1.37 29.36 -11.18
N ALA A 170 -2.19 29.94 -12.05
CA ALA A 170 -2.01 31.30 -12.55
C ALA A 170 -2.23 32.31 -11.41
N GLY A 171 -1.20 32.53 -10.61
CA GLY A 171 -1.21 33.48 -9.50
C GLY A 171 -0.60 32.88 -8.24
N ALA A 172 0.60 33.36 -7.91
CA ALA A 172 1.43 32.98 -6.75
C ALA A 172 1.97 31.55 -6.77
N GLY A 173 3.29 31.42 -6.62
CA GLY A 173 4.03 30.16 -6.54
C GLY A 173 3.75 29.34 -5.28
N GLU A 174 2.48 29.17 -4.92
CA GLU A 174 2.06 28.31 -3.82
C GLU A 174 2.32 26.85 -4.19
N VAL A 175 3.06 26.18 -3.31
CA VAL A 175 3.33 24.75 -3.43
C VAL A 175 2.08 24.01 -2.97
N ALA A 176 1.52 23.16 -3.84
CA ALA A 176 0.39 22.31 -3.49
C ALA A 176 0.69 21.51 -2.20
N PRO A 177 -0.20 21.50 -1.18
CA PRO A 177 0.05 20.81 0.09
C PRO A 177 0.41 19.33 -0.07
N GLN A 178 -0.15 18.67 -1.09
CA GLN A 178 0.19 17.29 -1.47
C GLN A 178 1.69 17.13 -1.74
N ARG A 179 2.34 18.10 -2.37
CA ARG A 179 3.77 18.05 -2.68
C ARG A 179 4.63 18.07 -1.41
N CYS A 180 4.21 18.78 -0.37
CA CYS A 180 4.90 18.74 0.92
C CYS A 180 4.84 17.33 1.52
N LEU A 181 3.66 16.72 1.52
CA LEU A 181 3.46 15.36 2.03
C LEU A 181 4.23 14.29 1.23
N ILE A 182 4.25 14.41 -0.10
CA ILE A 182 5.02 13.54 -1.00
C ILE A 182 6.52 13.62 -0.67
N ASN A 183 7.03 14.81 -0.34
CA ASN A 183 8.45 15.02 -0.03
C ASN A 183 8.85 14.62 1.39
N THR A 184 7.93 14.57 2.34
CA THR A 184 8.25 14.22 3.74
C THR A 184 7.92 12.77 4.08
N GLY A 185 6.83 12.22 3.55
CA GLY A 185 6.32 10.90 3.95
C GLY A 185 7.15 9.68 3.55
N TYR A 186 8.35 9.84 2.98
CA TYR A 186 9.22 8.73 2.60
C TYR A 186 10.07 8.19 3.78
N GLN A 187 10.08 8.89 4.91
CA GLN A 187 10.90 8.58 6.07
C GLN A 187 10.05 8.45 7.33
N GLU A 188 10.45 7.54 8.23
CA GLU A 188 9.86 7.37 9.54
C GLU A 188 9.91 8.67 10.36
N GLY A 189 8.87 8.91 11.17
CA GLY A 189 8.73 10.12 11.96
C GLY A 189 8.12 11.30 11.20
N ALA A 190 7.90 11.18 9.90
CA ALA A 190 7.12 12.15 9.14
C ALA A 190 5.70 12.25 9.70
N ARG A 191 5.33 13.43 10.19
CA ARG A 191 4.02 13.67 10.79
C ARG A 191 3.37 14.95 10.27
N VAL A 192 2.04 14.92 10.20
CA VAL A 192 1.21 16.03 9.76
C VAL A 192 0.33 16.49 10.93
N PRO A 193 0.50 17.72 11.45
CA PRO A 193 -0.39 18.24 12.47
C PRO A 193 -1.71 18.72 11.86
N ARG A 194 -2.81 18.45 12.55
CA ARG A 194 -4.12 19.07 12.27
C ARG A 194 -4.75 19.55 13.56
N VAL A 195 -5.42 20.69 13.48
CA VAL A 195 -6.28 21.17 14.55
C VAL A 195 -7.66 20.55 14.34
N LEU A 196 -8.18 19.88 15.36
CA LEU A 196 -9.53 19.34 15.38
C LEU A 196 -10.33 20.03 16.49
N ASP A 197 -11.59 20.33 16.19
CA ASP A 197 -12.53 20.88 17.16
C ASP A 197 -13.29 19.73 17.81
N VAL A 198 -12.99 19.49 19.08
CA VAL A 198 -13.66 18.44 19.86
C VAL A 198 -14.40 19.12 21.00
N LEU A 199 -15.73 19.15 20.90
CA LEU A 199 -16.62 19.72 21.93
C LEU A 199 -16.23 21.17 22.31
N GLY A 200 -15.92 22.00 21.30
CA GLY A 200 -15.53 23.40 21.51
C GLY A 200 -14.09 23.61 21.99
N THR A 201 -13.28 22.56 22.08
CA THR A 201 -11.84 22.65 22.39
C THR A 201 -11.01 22.33 21.16
N HIS A 202 -10.09 23.24 20.81
CA HIS A 202 -9.08 23.01 19.78
C HIS A 202 -8.02 22.02 20.27
N LYS A 203 -7.87 20.88 19.58
CA LYS A 203 -6.82 19.88 19.87
C LYS A 203 -5.93 19.67 18.66
N ILE A 204 -4.62 19.67 18.89
CA ILE A 204 -3.65 19.30 17.85
C ILE A 204 -3.52 17.78 17.84
N VAL A 205 -3.79 17.17 16.68
CA VAL A 205 -3.61 15.74 16.42
C VAL A 205 -2.52 15.56 15.36
N TRP A 206 -1.61 14.63 15.61
CA TRP A 206 -0.51 14.30 14.71
C TRP A 206 -0.82 13.01 13.94
N PHE A 207 -0.77 13.11 12.62
CA PHE A 207 -0.99 12.01 11.69
C PHE A 207 0.35 11.48 11.18
N ASP A 208 0.55 10.16 11.19
CA ASP A 208 1.71 9.53 10.56
C ASP A 208 1.58 9.64 9.02
N ALA A 209 2.63 10.12 8.37
CA ALA A 209 2.71 10.28 6.93
C ALA A 209 3.63 9.25 6.25
N TYR A 210 4.28 8.38 7.04
CA TYR A 210 5.23 7.41 6.52
C TYR A 210 4.53 6.22 5.86
N ALA A 211 4.59 6.17 4.53
CA ALA A 211 4.01 5.09 3.73
C ALA A 211 4.73 4.87 2.39
N PRO A 212 4.72 3.63 1.86
CA PRO A 212 5.12 3.36 0.48
C PRO A 212 4.24 4.13 -0.50
N MET A 213 4.83 4.54 -1.63
CA MET A 213 4.10 5.30 -2.64
C MET A 213 4.66 5.04 -4.04
N ALA A 214 3.76 4.98 -5.02
CA ALA A 214 4.06 5.10 -6.43
C ALA A 214 3.39 6.36 -6.99
N LEU A 215 4.13 7.15 -7.78
CA LEU A 215 3.58 8.27 -8.54
C LEU A 215 3.66 7.95 -10.02
N ALA A 216 2.59 8.20 -10.76
CA ALA A 216 2.61 8.17 -12.21
C ALA A 216 2.41 9.56 -12.79
N SER A 217 3.25 9.92 -13.76
CA SER A 217 3.12 11.20 -14.46
C SER A 217 3.67 11.17 -15.88
N ILE A 218 3.18 12.08 -16.73
CA ILE A 218 3.76 12.32 -18.05
C ILE A 218 5.00 13.20 -17.91
N ARG A 219 4.86 14.27 -17.12
CA ARG A 219 5.93 15.23 -16.86
C ARG A 219 6.85 14.76 -15.75
N ASP A 220 7.99 15.41 -15.68
CA ASP A 220 8.94 15.17 -14.62
C ASP A 220 8.45 15.70 -13.27
N LEU A 221 8.94 15.10 -12.19
CA LEU A 221 8.75 15.62 -10.84
C LEU A 221 9.86 16.63 -10.52
N GLY A 222 9.58 17.52 -9.55
CA GLY A 222 10.58 18.46 -9.05
C GLY A 222 11.82 17.75 -8.48
N ARG A 223 12.99 18.40 -8.54
CA ARG A 223 14.30 17.84 -8.11
C ARG A 223 14.27 17.20 -6.72
N VAL A 224 13.59 17.84 -5.77
CA VAL A 224 13.44 17.35 -4.40
C VAL A 224 12.66 16.03 -4.37
N THR A 225 11.54 15.95 -5.07
CA THR A 225 10.76 14.71 -5.15
C THR A 225 11.60 13.60 -5.77
N ARG A 226 12.28 13.87 -6.89
CA ARG A 226 13.06 12.85 -7.60
C ARG A 226 14.13 12.21 -6.74
N SER A 227 14.77 12.93 -5.82
CA SER A 227 15.80 12.35 -4.96
C SER A 227 15.28 11.30 -3.97
N ARG A 228 13.95 11.15 -3.83
CA ARG A 228 13.28 10.19 -2.93
C ARG A 228 12.56 9.08 -3.70
N PHE A 229 12.64 9.12 -5.03
CA PHE A 229 11.92 8.24 -5.94
C PHE A 229 12.88 7.55 -6.90
N ILE A 230 12.60 6.28 -7.19
CA ILE A 230 13.28 5.52 -8.24
C ILE A 230 12.46 5.65 -9.52
N ASP A 231 13.06 6.20 -10.57
CA ASP A 231 12.41 6.43 -11.86
C ASP A 231 12.28 5.13 -12.67
N VAL A 232 11.04 4.79 -13.03
CA VAL A 232 10.67 3.71 -13.95
C VAL A 232 10.15 4.33 -15.24
N LEU A 233 11.08 4.54 -16.18
CA LEU A 233 10.79 5.16 -17.47
C LEU A 233 10.07 4.17 -18.40
N MET A 234 8.82 4.47 -18.74
CA MET A 234 7.99 3.73 -19.67
C MET A 234 7.99 4.37 -21.06
N ARG A 235 7.75 3.54 -22.08
CA ARG A 235 7.58 3.97 -23.48
C ARG A 235 6.23 3.47 -23.97
N ARG A 236 5.73 4.06 -25.06
CA ARG A 236 4.56 3.51 -25.75
C ARG A 236 4.86 2.07 -26.16
N THR A 237 3.96 1.17 -25.82
CA THR A 237 4.09 -0.23 -26.23
C THR A 237 3.86 -0.34 -27.73
N VAL A 238 4.65 -1.19 -28.38
CA VAL A 238 4.45 -1.58 -29.78
C VAL A 238 3.77 -2.94 -29.90
N VAL A 239 3.55 -3.60 -28.76
CA VAL A 239 2.94 -4.92 -28.66
C VAL A 239 1.46 -4.75 -28.31
N SER A 240 0.59 -5.01 -29.29
CA SER A 240 -0.86 -4.80 -29.18
C SER A 240 -1.53 -5.64 -28.09
N ASP A 241 -0.97 -6.81 -27.76
CA ASP A 241 -1.53 -7.75 -26.80
C ASP A 241 -1.67 -7.14 -25.38
N TYR A 242 -0.74 -6.27 -24.97
CA TYR A 242 -0.85 -5.58 -23.68
C TYR A 242 -2.04 -4.62 -23.60
N SER A 243 -2.53 -4.12 -24.73
CA SER A 243 -3.69 -3.22 -24.76
C SER A 243 -5.00 -3.92 -24.40
N ASN A 244 -5.06 -5.24 -24.56
CA ASN A 244 -6.25 -6.06 -24.27
C ASN A 244 -6.26 -6.63 -22.85
N ARG A 245 -5.21 -6.37 -22.06
CA ARG A 245 -5.03 -6.94 -20.72
C ARG A 245 -5.14 -5.83 -19.67
N ALA A 246 -6.06 -6.00 -18.72
CA ALA A 246 -6.21 -5.10 -17.58
C ALA A 246 -6.05 -5.87 -16.27
N PRO A 247 -5.19 -5.41 -15.34
CA PRO A 247 -5.14 -6.00 -14.01
C PRO A 247 -6.42 -5.66 -13.24
N SER A 248 -6.78 -6.53 -12.30
CA SER A 248 -7.93 -6.35 -11.41
C SER A 248 -7.56 -6.74 -9.98
N GLU A 249 -8.36 -6.31 -9.02
CA GLU A 249 -8.18 -6.75 -7.62
C GLU A 249 -8.24 -8.26 -7.48
N LYS A 250 -9.14 -8.91 -8.25
CA LYS A 250 -9.33 -10.36 -8.25
C LYS A 250 -8.15 -11.10 -8.84
N SER A 251 -7.57 -10.60 -9.94
CA SER A 251 -6.39 -11.25 -10.55
C SER A 251 -5.15 -11.19 -9.66
N ALA A 252 -5.07 -10.21 -8.77
CA ALA A 252 -3.99 -10.07 -7.80
C ALA A 252 -4.23 -10.81 -6.47
N GLU A 253 -5.47 -11.24 -6.18
CA GLU A 253 -5.88 -11.69 -4.84
C GLU A 253 -5.00 -12.81 -4.29
N GLU A 254 -4.78 -13.87 -5.04
CA GLU A 254 -3.98 -15.01 -4.57
C GLU A 254 -2.51 -14.65 -4.31
N ILE A 255 -1.92 -13.82 -5.17
CA ILE A 255 -0.53 -13.39 -5.01
C ILE A 255 -0.42 -12.44 -3.81
N ARG A 256 -1.40 -11.56 -3.65
CA ARG A 256 -1.46 -10.63 -2.52
C ARG A 256 -1.66 -11.35 -1.20
N ASP A 257 -2.50 -12.38 -1.15
CA ASP A 257 -2.67 -13.24 0.02
C ASP A 257 -1.34 -13.87 0.45
N ASP A 258 -0.56 -14.38 -0.51
CA ASP A 258 0.77 -14.90 -0.24
C ASP A 258 1.72 -13.82 0.30
N LEU A 259 1.69 -12.61 -0.28
CA LEU A 259 2.47 -11.47 0.21
C LEU A 259 2.11 -11.09 1.65
N TYR A 260 0.82 -11.12 2.01
CA TYR A 260 0.38 -10.91 3.40
C TYR A 260 0.89 -11.99 4.34
N MET A 261 0.96 -13.25 3.90
CA MET A 261 1.46 -14.36 4.71
C MET A 261 2.98 -14.32 4.93
N LEU A 262 3.73 -13.60 4.09
CA LEU A 262 5.17 -13.39 4.23
C LEU A 262 5.55 -12.29 5.23
N ARG A 263 4.57 -11.51 5.71
CA ARG A 263 4.79 -10.41 6.65
C ARG A 263 5.02 -10.89 8.08
#